data_AF-G5RVF3-F1
#
_entry.id   AF-G5RVF3-F1
#
_cell.length_a   1.000
_cell.length_b   1.000
_cell.length_c   1.000
_cell.angle_alpha   90.00
_cell.angle_beta   90.00
_cell.angle_gamma   90.00
#
_symmetry.space_group_name_H-M   'P 1'
#
loop_
_entity.id
_entity.type
_entity.pdbx_description
1 polymer ?
#
loop_
_entity_poly.entity_id
_entity_poly.type
_entity_poly.pdbx_seq_one_letter_code
_entity_poly.pdbx_strand_id
1 'polypeptide(L)'
;MQRLTVYSHPLRIIWQEAPIGRLLQGATPVYAKTLISRLFTLCAQAHSAAAALLLFPEEKPDMQAAQQELARETLRRALTDWLPLFSHRQATAEEWALLRRGELSPLTSTIFFDDDPQTWLAAGVKGWEAWFLQERSETARWLAASV
;
A
#
# COMPACT_ATOMS: atom_id res chain seq x y z
N MET A 1 8.90 27.83 -11.69
CA MET A 1 9.48 27.57 -10.35
C MET A 1 8.47 27.97 -9.29
N GLN A 2 7.81 27.02 -8.62
CA GLN A 2 6.96 27.31 -7.47
C GLN A 2 7.85 27.50 -6.24
N ARG A 3 7.68 28.65 -5.56
CA ARG A 3 8.45 29.05 -4.38
C ARG A 3 7.99 28.19 -3.19
N LEU A 4 8.86 27.32 -2.69
CA LEU A 4 8.61 26.59 -1.44
C LEU A 4 8.58 27.60 -0.28
N THR A 5 7.40 27.85 0.27
CA THR A 5 7.23 28.67 1.48
C THR A 5 7.67 27.84 2.68
N VAL A 6 8.91 28.04 3.14
CA VAL A 6 9.41 27.42 4.36
C VAL A 6 8.82 28.20 5.55
N TYR A 7 7.99 27.54 6.36
CA TYR A 7 7.42 28.14 7.56
C TYR A 7 8.54 28.61 8.51
N SER A 8 8.42 29.85 8.99
CA SER A 8 9.43 30.53 9.81
C SER A 8 9.58 30.00 11.24
N HIS A 9 8.70 29.08 11.66
CA HIS A 9 8.69 28.48 12.99
C HIS A 9 8.68 26.96 12.84
N PRO A 10 9.41 26.20 13.69
CA PRO A 10 9.38 24.75 13.62
C PRO A 10 7.96 24.26 13.87
N LEU A 11 7.31 23.74 12.83
CA LEU A 11 6.05 23.04 12.93
C LEU A 11 6.30 21.78 13.77
N ARG A 12 5.97 21.86 15.07
CA ARG A 12 5.98 20.69 15.93
C ARG A 12 4.69 19.92 15.69
N ILE A 13 4.77 18.86 14.89
CA ILE A 13 3.68 17.89 14.76
C ILE A 13 3.65 17.10 16.07
N ILE A 14 2.65 17.36 16.90
CA ILE A 14 2.39 16.55 18.10
C ILE A 14 1.42 15.45 17.66
N TRP A 15 1.93 14.24 17.49
CA TRP A 15 1.08 13.08 17.26
C TRP A 15 0.40 12.69 18.58
N GLN A 16 -0.88 13.00 18.72
CA GLN A 16 -1.69 12.49 19.81
C GLN A 16 -2.37 11.22 19.33
N GLU A 17 -2.04 10.10 19.96
CA GLU A 17 -2.76 8.85 19.73
C GLU A 17 -4.19 9.03 20.23
N ALA A 18 -5.17 8.88 19.33
CA ALA A 18 -6.56 8.95 19.71
C ALA A 18 -6.85 7.82 20.72
N PRO A 19 -7.59 8.05 21.82
CA PRO A 19 -7.90 7.01 22.79
C PRO A 19 -9.01 6.09 22.24
N ILE A 20 -8.72 5.36 21.17
CA ILE A 20 -9.68 4.55 20.41
C ILE A 20 -10.44 3.57 21.32
N GLY A 21 -9.74 2.95 22.29
CA GLY A 21 -10.37 2.08 23.27
C GLY A 21 -11.49 2.76 24.07
N ARG A 22 -11.34 4.05 24.41
CA ARG A 22 -12.40 4.82 25.10
C ARG A 22 -13.57 5.14 24.17
N LEU A 23 -13.30 5.39 22.88
CA LEU A 23 -14.35 5.65 21.89
C LEU A 23 -15.24 4.42 21.63
N LEU A 24 -14.68 3.22 21.81
CA LEU A 24 -15.39 1.95 21.60
C LEU A 24 -16.06 1.42 22.87
N GLN A 25 -15.76 1.97 24.04
CA GLN A 25 -16.34 1.50 25.30
C GLN A 25 -17.83 1.81 25.37
N GLY A 26 -18.66 0.78 25.58
CA GLY A 26 -20.12 0.91 25.61
C GLY A 26 -20.77 1.04 24.22
N ALA A 27 -19.98 1.00 23.14
CA ALA A 27 -20.50 0.95 21.78
C ALA A 27 -21.24 -0.37 21.52
N THR A 28 -22.29 -0.33 20.71
CA THR A 28 -22.86 -1.55 20.15
C THR A 28 -21.88 -2.18 19.15
N PRO A 29 -21.88 -3.51 18.98
CA PRO A 29 -21.02 -4.20 18.01
C PRO A 29 -21.06 -3.59 16.60
N VAL A 30 -22.26 -3.22 16.14
CA VAL A 30 -22.47 -2.58 14.82
C VAL A 30 -21.81 -1.21 14.74
N TYR A 31 -21.95 -0.40 15.80
CA TYR A 31 -21.32 0.92 15.87
C TYR A 31 -19.80 0.80 15.94
N ALA A 32 -19.27 -0.13 16.75
CA ALA A 32 -17.84 -0.37 16.88
C ALA A 32 -17.19 -0.76 15.55
N LYS A 33 -17.79 -1.71 14.81
CA LYS A 33 -17.32 -2.11 13.47
C LYS A 33 -17.35 -0.96 12.46
N THR A 34 -18.38 -0.13 12.50
CA THR A 34 -18.49 1.03 11.59
C THR A 34 -17.46 2.11 11.93
N LEU A 35 -17.25 2.38 13.22
CA LEU A 35 -16.36 3.42 13.69
C LEU A 35 -14.89 3.06 13.43
N ILE A 36 -14.47 1.83 13.69
CA ILE A 36 -13.06 1.43 13.57
C ILE A 36 -12.55 1.56 12.13
N SER A 37 -13.36 1.19 11.13
CA SER A 37 -13.00 1.33 9.71
C SER A 37 -12.90 2.79 9.26
N ARG A 38 -13.54 3.73 9.97
CA ARG A 38 -13.45 5.18 9.68
C ARG A 38 -12.23 5.83 10.33
N LEU A 39 -11.76 5.28 11.45
CA LEU A 39 -10.58 5.79 12.16
C LEU A 39 -9.28 5.46 11.43
N PHE A 40 -9.26 4.34 10.71
CA PHE A 40 -8.06 3.82 10.04
C PHE A 40 -8.25 3.74 8.54
N THR A 41 -8.19 4.89 7.86
CA THR A 41 -8.58 5.02 6.43
C THR A 41 -7.66 4.30 5.45
N LEU A 42 -6.42 3.97 5.84
CA LEU A 42 -5.47 3.24 4.98
C LEU A 42 -5.62 1.71 5.07
N CYS A 43 -6.24 1.21 6.14
CA CYS A 43 -6.43 -0.21 6.42
C CYS A 43 -7.87 -0.49 6.89
N ALA A 44 -8.84 0.26 6.36
CA ALA A 44 -10.22 0.28 6.80
C ALA A 44 -10.87 -1.10 6.64
N GLN A 45 -10.61 -1.79 5.52
CA GLN A 45 -11.13 -3.12 5.28
C GLN A 45 -10.50 -4.17 6.19
N ALA A 46 -9.22 -4.05 6.50
CA ALA A 46 -8.57 -4.92 7.48
C ALA A 46 -9.20 -4.77 8.88
N HIS A 47 -9.47 -3.53 9.32
CA HIS A 47 -10.17 -3.29 10.58
C HIS A 47 -11.62 -3.77 10.56
N SER A 48 -12.32 -3.58 9.44
CA SER A 48 -13.69 -4.09 9.23
C SER A 48 -13.75 -5.61 9.35
N ALA A 49 -12.82 -6.31 8.69
CA ALA A 49 -12.71 -7.77 8.72
C ALA A 49 -12.35 -8.28 10.12
N ALA A 50 -11.39 -7.66 10.80
CA ALA A 50 -11.04 -8.00 12.18
C ALA A 50 -12.22 -7.80 13.14
N ALA A 51 -12.95 -6.70 12.99
CA ALA A 51 -14.15 -6.44 13.79
C ALA A 51 -15.28 -7.42 13.49
N ALA A 52 -15.47 -7.82 12.22
CA ALA A 52 -16.43 -8.86 11.85
C ALA A 52 -16.10 -10.21 12.52
N LEU A 53 -14.84 -10.66 12.42
CA LEU A 53 -14.39 -11.92 13.04
C LEU A 53 -14.57 -11.93 14.56
N LEU A 54 -14.35 -10.79 15.22
CA LEU A 54 -14.44 -10.71 16.68
C LEU A 54 -15.88 -10.53 17.20
N LEU A 55 -16.67 -9.69 16.52
CA LEU A 55 -17.96 -9.22 17.02
C LEU A 55 -19.16 -9.94 16.39
N PHE A 56 -18.96 -10.61 15.26
CA PHE A 56 -20.01 -11.26 14.46
C PHE A 56 -19.55 -12.66 14.00
N PRO A 57 -19.60 -13.68 14.89
CA PRO A 57 -19.06 -15.03 14.60
C PRO A 57 -19.67 -15.71 13.37
N GLU A 58 -20.92 -15.38 13.05
CA GLU A 58 -21.67 -15.92 11.91
C GLU A 58 -21.36 -15.17 10.60
N GLU A 59 -20.70 -14.01 10.66
CA GLU A 59 -20.35 -13.22 9.49
C GLU A 59 -19.06 -13.74 8.86
N LYS A 60 -19.08 -13.93 7.54
CA LYS A 60 -17.86 -14.15 6.76
C LYS A 60 -17.35 -12.79 6.29
N PRO A 61 -16.21 -12.30 6.81
CA PRO A 61 -15.66 -11.03 6.35
C PRO A 61 -15.27 -11.11 4.88
N ASP A 62 -15.40 -10.00 4.17
CA ASP A 62 -14.89 -9.86 2.82
C ASP A 62 -13.36 -9.74 2.83
N MET A 63 -12.70 -10.90 2.79
CA MET A 63 -11.24 -10.97 2.74
C MET A 63 -10.68 -10.46 1.40
N GLN A 64 -11.48 -10.46 0.33
CA GLN A 64 -11.04 -9.97 -0.97
C GLN A 64 -10.89 -8.45 -0.96
N ALA A 65 -11.85 -7.74 -0.36
CA ALA A 65 -11.76 -6.30 -0.16
C ALA A 65 -10.52 -5.92 0.67
N ALA A 66 -10.22 -6.66 1.74
CA ALA A 66 -9.01 -6.45 2.54
C ALA A 66 -7.72 -6.70 1.75
N GLN A 67 -7.67 -7.74 0.91
CA GLN A 67 -6.52 -8.02 0.05
C GLN A 67 -6.31 -6.92 -1.01
N GLN A 68 -7.39 -6.41 -1.61
CA GLN A 68 -7.31 -5.33 -2.58
C GLN A 68 -6.82 -4.02 -1.96
N GLU A 69 -7.29 -3.69 -0.74
CA GLU A 69 -6.81 -2.54 0.01
C GLU A 69 -5.32 -2.65 0.35
N LEU A 70 -4.88 -3.84 0.79
CA LEU A 70 -3.46 -4.13 1.04
C LEU A 70 -2.60 -3.96 -0.22
N ALA A 71 -3.04 -4.50 -1.35
CA ALA A 71 -2.32 -4.36 -2.61
C ALA A 71 -2.21 -2.89 -3.05
N ARG A 72 -3.31 -2.13 -2.92
CA ARG A 72 -3.34 -0.70 -3.22
C ARG A 72 -2.40 0.09 -2.30
N GLU A 73 -2.40 -0.17 -1.00
CA GLU A 73 -1.53 0.54 -0.05
C GLU A 73 -0.05 0.18 -0.26
N THR A 74 0.24 -1.09 -0.59
CA THR A 74 1.59 -1.53 -0.94
C THR A 74 2.10 -0.78 -2.18
N LEU A 75 1.28 -0.69 -3.23
CA LEU A 75 1.63 0.08 -4.44
C LEU A 75 1.73 1.58 -4.17
N ARG A 76 0.89 2.14 -3.30
CA ARG A 76 1.00 3.54 -2.87
C ARG A 76 2.37 3.79 -2.22
N ARG A 77 2.80 2.93 -1.29
CA ARG A 77 4.13 3.03 -0.65
C ARG A 77 5.25 2.79 -1.64
N ALA A 78 5.06 1.89 -2.59
CA ALA A 78 6.02 1.68 -3.66
C ALA A 78 6.27 2.98 -4.45
N LEU A 79 5.20 3.68 -4.83
CA LEU A 79 5.28 4.94 -5.56
C LEU A 79 5.85 6.11 -4.73
N THR A 80 5.53 6.19 -3.44
CA THR A 80 5.96 7.33 -2.60
C THR A 80 7.33 7.15 -1.97
N ASP A 81 7.62 5.96 -1.46
CA ASP A 81 8.75 5.74 -0.55
C ASP A 81 9.91 5.04 -1.28
N TRP A 82 9.58 4.07 -2.12
CA TRP A 82 10.53 3.11 -2.67
C TRP A 82 11.06 3.53 -4.04
N LEU A 83 10.15 3.98 -4.91
CA LEU A 83 10.48 4.41 -6.26
C LEU A 83 11.58 5.49 -6.26
N PRO A 84 11.54 6.55 -5.43
CA PRO A 84 12.62 7.54 -5.36
C PRO A 84 13.96 6.96 -4.92
N LEU A 85 13.96 5.87 -4.13
CA LEU A 85 15.17 5.22 -3.64
C LEU A 85 15.79 4.32 -4.72
N PHE A 86 14.98 3.55 -5.44
CA PHE A 86 15.45 2.52 -6.36
C PHE A 86 15.75 3.04 -7.77
N SER A 87 15.03 4.08 -8.20
CA SER A 87 15.04 4.57 -9.58
C SER A 87 15.45 6.03 -9.73
N HIS A 88 15.65 6.74 -8.61
CA HIS A 88 15.89 8.18 -8.56
C HIS A 88 14.85 9.04 -9.31
N ARG A 89 13.66 8.50 -9.57
CA ARG A 89 12.54 9.23 -10.15
C ARG A 89 11.33 9.27 -9.23
N GLN A 90 10.43 10.20 -9.56
CA GLN A 90 9.12 10.29 -8.94
C GLN A 90 8.08 9.54 -9.77
N ALA A 91 7.01 9.12 -9.12
CA ALA A 91 5.85 8.54 -9.77
C ALA A 91 5.22 9.54 -10.76
N THR A 92 4.96 9.09 -11.97
CA THR A 92 4.30 9.85 -13.03
C THR A 92 2.82 10.06 -12.73
N ALA A 93 2.21 11.05 -13.41
CA ALA A 93 0.77 11.30 -13.28
C ALA A 93 -0.08 10.09 -13.73
N GLU A 94 0.42 9.30 -14.68
CA GLU A 94 -0.23 8.10 -15.20
C GLU A 94 -0.21 6.95 -14.18
N GLU A 95 0.94 6.68 -13.56
CA GLU A 95 1.04 5.68 -12.48
C GLU A 95 0.12 6.02 -11.30
N TRP A 96 0.05 7.31 -10.94
CA TRP A 96 -0.90 7.78 -9.95
C TRP A 96 -2.36 7.63 -10.38
N ALA A 97 -2.65 7.75 -11.69
CA ALA A 97 -3.99 7.55 -12.22
C ALA A 97 -4.40 6.08 -12.17
N LEU A 98 -3.50 5.16 -12.53
CA LEU A 98 -3.71 3.71 -12.42
C LEU A 98 -4.05 3.31 -10.97
N LEU A 99 -3.26 3.80 -10.00
CA LEU A 99 -3.52 3.54 -8.58
C LEU A 99 -4.89 4.05 -8.12
N ARG A 100 -5.28 5.25 -8.56
CA ARG A 100 -6.60 5.84 -8.22
C ARG A 100 -7.77 5.08 -8.82
N ARG A 101 -7.60 4.52 -10.03
CA ARG A 101 -8.64 3.73 -10.71
C ARG A 101 -8.68 2.27 -10.23
N GLY A 102 -7.73 1.84 -9.41
CA GLY A 102 -7.62 0.46 -8.94
C GLY A 102 -7.04 -0.49 -10.00
N GLU A 103 -6.37 0.04 -11.02
CA GLU A 103 -5.68 -0.74 -12.05
C GLU A 103 -4.30 -1.17 -11.53
N LEU A 104 -4.30 -2.10 -10.59
CA LEU A 104 -3.10 -2.50 -9.85
C LEU A 104 -2.15 -3.37 -10.69
N SER A 105 -2.68 -4.20 -11.59
CA SER A 105 -1.87 -5.13 -12.38
C SER A 105 -0.89 -4.41 -13.32
N PRO A 106 -1.32 -3.47 -14.19
CA PRO A 106 -0.39 -2.71 -15.03
C PRO A 106 0.67 -1.96 -14.23
N LEU A 107 0.26 -1.37 -13.11
CA LEU A 107 1.15 -0.63 -12.23
C LEU A 107 2.23 -1.54 -11.61
N THR A 108 1.85 -2.75 -11.23
CA THR A 108 2.77 -3.73 -10.65
C THR A 108 3.76 -4.24 -11.69
N SER A 109 3.29 -4.52 -12.91
CA SER A 109 4.14 -4.90 -14.03
C SER A 109 5.19 -3.84 -14.31
N THR A 110 4.83 -2.56 -14.44
CA THR A 110 5.80 -1.51 -14.76
C THR A 110 6.85 -1.28 -13.66
N ILE A 111 6.45 -1.30 -12.38
CA ILE A 111 7.37 -0.95 -11.27
C ILE A 111 8.27 -2.14 -10.89
N PHE A 112 7.68 -3.33 -10.78
CA PHE A 112 8.35 -4.47 -10.15
C PHE A 112 8.91 -5.47 -11.14
N PHE A 113 8.14 -5.83 -12.16
CA PHE A 113 8.42 -7.04 -12.94
C PHE A 113 8.92 -6.77 -14.36
N ASP A 114 8.55 -5.66 -15.00
CA ASP A 114 8.69 -5.46 -16.45
C ASP A 114 8.22 -6.68 -17.29
N ASP A 115 7.26 -7.42 -16.73
CA ASP A 115 6.69 -8.65 -17.25
C ASP A 115 5.30 -8.86 -16.61
N ASP A 116 4.56 -9.85 -17.11
CA ASP A 116 3.35 -10.33 -16.45
C ASP A 116 3.71 -11.02 -15.11
N PRO A 117 3.06 -10.66 -13.98
CA PRO A 117 3.39 -11.23 -12.68
C PRO A 117 3.21 -12.75 -12.59
N GLN A 118 2.28 -13.36 -13.35
CA GLN A 118 2.08 -14.81 -13.35
C GLN A 118 3.20 -15.51 -14.11
N THR A 119 3.64 -14.93 -15.23
CA THR A 119 4.82 -15.40 -15.97
C THR A 119 6.07 -15.34 -15.09
N TRP A 120 6.28 -14.21 -14.40
CA TRP A 120 7.40 -14.08 -13.47
C TRP A 120 7.33 -15.13 -12.35
N LEU A 121 6.17 -15.29 -11.68
CA LEU A 121 6.00 -16.27 -10.61
C LEU A 121 6.27 -17.71 -11.08
N ALA A 122 5.79 -18.07 -12.27
CA ALA A 122 5.96 -19.41 -12.84
C ALA A 122 7.41 -19.73 -13.25
N ALA A 123 8.24 -18.70 -13.51
CA ALA A 123 9.62 -18.87 -13.93
C ALA A 123 10.52 -19.48 -12.83
N GLY A 124 10.12 -19.35 -11.56
CA GLY A 124 10.84 -19.87 -10.39
C GLY A 124 12.25 -19.30 -10.22
N VAL A 125 13.02 -19.82 -9.26
CA VAL A 125 14.31 -19.25 -8.83
C VAL A 125 15.27 -18.98 -10.00
N LYS A 126 15.47 -19.95 -10.89
CA LYS A 126 16.36 -19.78 -12.06
C LYS A 126 15.88 -18.68 -13.01
N GLY A 127 14.58 -18.58 -13.21
CA GLY A 127 13.97 -17.53 -14.01
C GLY A 127 14.11 -16.16 -13.35
N TRP A 128 13.95 -16.09 -12.03
CA TRP A 128 14.11 -14.85 -11.26
C TRP A 128 15.56 -14.36 -11.25
N GLU A 129 16.54 -15.26 -11.12
CA GLU A 129 17.97 -14.93 -11.26
C GLU A 129 18.27 -14.38 -12.66
N ALA A 130 17.79 -15.05 -13.72
CA ALA A 130 17.98 -14.58 -15.08
C ALA A 130 17.29 -13.23 -15.33
N TRP A 131 16.11 -13.02 -14.75
CA TRP A 131 15.39 -11.76 -14.80
C TRP A 131 16.13 -10.63 -14.10
N PHE A 132 16.65 -10.90 -12.89
CA PHE A 132 17.44 -9.97 -12.10
C PHE A 132 18.69 -9.51 -12.85
N LEU A 133 19.43 -10.46 -13.44
CA LEU A 133 20.63 -10.20 -14.24
C LEU A 133 20.37 -9.37 -15.51
N GLN A 134 19.11 -9.29 -15.96
CA GLN A 134 18.74 -8.52 -17.15
C GLN A 134 18.36 -7.07 -16.84
N GLU A 135 18.27 -6.69 -15.55
CA GLU A 135 18.06 -5.30 -15.14
C GLU A 135 16.85 -4.60 -15.80
N ARG A 136 15.81 -5.38 -16.13
CA ARG A 136 14.68 -4.90 -16.93
C ARG A 136 13.75 -3.95 -16.16
N SER A 137 13.51 -4.23 -14.88
CA SER A 137 12.72 -3.34 -14.02
C SER A 137 13.60 -2.42 -13.17
N GLU A 138 12.98 -1.40 -12.60
CA GLU A 138 13.63 -0.52 -11.62
C GLU A 138 14.06 -1.29 -10.36
N THR A 139 13.25 -2.27 -9.97
CA THR A 139 13.56 -3.15 -8.84
C THR A 139 14.76 -4.04 -9.16
N ALA A 140 14.85 -4.60 -10.37
CA ALA A 140 15.99 -5.41 -10.80
C ALA A 140 17.29 -4.59 -10.79
N ARG A 141 17.27 -3.39 -11.39
CA ARG A 141 18.43 -2.47 -11.41
C ARG A 141 18.92 -2.10 -10.02
N TRP A 142 18.01 -1.77 -9.11
CA TRP A 142 18.37 -1.40 -7.75
C TRP A 142 18.98 -2.56 -6.98
N LEU A 143 18.39 -3.75 -7.07
CA LEU A 143 18.94 -4.94 -6.42
C LEU A 143 20.33 -5.26 -7.00
N ALA A 144 20.55 -5.11 -8.31
CA ALA A 144 21.83 -5.37 -8.96
C ALA A 144 22.92 -4.39 -8.51
N ALA A 145 22.56 -3.13 -8.29
CA ALA A 145 23.46 -2.10 -7.75
C ALA A 145 23.76 -2.24 -6.25
N SER A 146 23.04 -3.13 -5.53
CA SER A 146 23.16 -3.34 -4.09
C SER A 146 23.99 -4.56 -3.70
N VAL A 147 24.47 -5.33 -4.69
CA VAL A 147 25.35 -6.52 -4.54
C VAL A 147 26.78 -6.14 -4.90
#